data_AF-A0A484M5Y0-F1
#
_entry.id   AF-A0A484M5Y0-F1
#
_cell.length_a   1.000
_cell.length_b   1.000
_cell.length_c   1.000
_cell.angle_alpha   90.00
_cell.angle_beta   90.00
_cell.angle_gamma   90.00
#
_symmetry.space_group_name_H-M   'P 1'
#
loop_
_entity.id
_entity.type
_entity.pdbx_description
1 polymer ?
#
loop_
_entity_poly.entity_id
_entity_poly.type
_entity_poly.pdbx_seq_one_letter_code
_entity_poly.pdbx_strand_id
1 'polypeptide(L)'
;MVNSAFDYAAILRCHVIPQRLSVRGLNRLCSESSLCTLAADHDLRVESRCSTPSGDVISVDGVVVVALGLFYARNIAAHGLKGILNCRSRRATHDDVTGAAAGNAF
;
A
#
# COMPACT_ATOMS: atom_id res chain seq x y z
N MET A 1 4.70 -1.64 18.58
CA MET A 1 5.28 -2.75 19.36
C MET A 1 4.55 -4.01 18.95
N VAL A 2 5.26 -5.00 18.42
CA VAL A 2 4.71 -6.34 18.13
C VAL A 2 4.72 -7.10 19.45
N ASN A 3 3.56 -7.55 19.93
CA ASN A 3 3.46 -8.17 21.25
C ASN A 3 3.39 -9.70 21.16
N SER A 4 3.40 -10.26 19.94
CA SER A 4 3.45 -11.70 19.68
C SER A 4 4.05 -12.01 18.30
N ALA A 5 4.51 -13.26 18.11
CA ALA A 5 4.94 -13.77 16.80
C ALA A 5 3.79 -13.73 15.77
N PHE A 6 2.55 -13.85 16.23
CA PHE A 6 1.36 -13.71 15.41
C PHE A 6 1.23 -12.30 14.83
N ASP A 7 1.40 -11.27 15.67
CA ASP A 7 1.36 -9.86 15.23
C ASP A 7 2.49 -9.55 14.24
N TYR A 8 3.68 -10.09 14.49
CA TYR A 8 4.81 -9.95 13.56
C TYR A 8 4.51 -10.57 12.19
N ALA A 9 4.01 -11.80 12.16
CA ALA A 9 3.63 -12.48 10.93
C ALA A 9 2.49 -11.75 10.20
N ALA A 10 1.54 -11.16 10.94
CA ALA A 10 0.47 -10.35 10.35
C ALA A 10 1.03 -9.11 9.66
N ILE A 11 1.97 -8.39 10.28
CA ILE A 11 2.64 -7.24 9.64
C ILE A 11 3.45 -7.69 8.42
N LEU A 12 4.17 -8.80 8.51
CA LEU A 12 4.96 -9.30 7.38
C LEU A 12 4.07 -9.62 6.16
N ARG A 13 2.88 -10.16 6.38
CA ARG A 13 1.91 -10.44 5.31
C ARG A 13 1.48 -9.18 4.54
N CYS A 14 1.45 -8.00 5.18
CA CYS A 14 1.21 -6.71 4.51
C CYS A 14 2.29 -6.35 3.48
N HIS A 15 3.50 -6.88 3.65
CA HIS A 15 4.66 -6.54 2.81
C HIS A 15 4.83 -7.49 1.62
N VAL A 16 3.99 -8.53 1.52
CA VAL A 16 4.11 -9.56 0.49
C VAL A 16 2.94 -9.48 -0.46
N ILE A 17 3.25 -9.31 -1.74
CA ILE A 17 2.29 -9.34 -2.85
C ILE A 17 2.46 -10.71 -3.55
N PRO A 18 1.38 -11.48 -3.78
CA PRO A 18 1.44 -12.79 -4.45
C PRO A 18 1.62 -12.65 -5.98
N GLN A 19 2.35 -11.62 -6.42
CA GLN A 19 2.70 -11.35 -7.79
C GLN A 19 4.11 -10.78 -7.83
N ARG A 20 4.97 -11.34 -8.69
CA ARG A 20 6.32 -10.83 -8.87
C ARG A 20 6.30 -9.51 -9.65
N LEU A 21 6.55 -8.42 -8.96
CA LEU A 21 6.67 -7.09 -9.57
C LEU A 21 8.16 -6.74 -9.75
N SER A 22 8.65 -6.75 -10.99
CA SER A 22 9.99 -6.20 -11.30
C SER A 22 9.99 -4.67 -11.28
N VAL A 23 11.15 -4.01 -11.32
CA VAL A 23 11.21 -2.53 -11.52
C VAL A 23 10.35 -2.09 -12.71
N ARG A 24 10.43 -2.80 -13.84
CA ARG A 24 9.61 -2.50 -15.02
C ARG A 24 8.11 -2.70 -14.76
N GLY A 25 7.76 -3.69 -13.95
CA GLY A 25 6.37 -3.92 -13.52
C GLY A 25 5.86 -2.81 -12.61
N LEU A 26 6.66 -2.41 -11.61
CA LEU A 26 6.35 -1.30 -10.70
C LEU A 26 6.14 0.02 -11.45
N ASN A 27 7.02 0.34 -12.40
CA ASN A 27 6.91 1.56 -13.20
C ASN A 27 5.67 1.60 -14.11
N ARG A 28 5.05 0.44 -14.37
CA ARG A 28 3.83 0.31 -15.17
C ARG A 28 2.55 0.37 -14.33
N LEU A 29 2.66 0.39 -13.00
CA LEU A 29 1.49 0.52 -12.15
C LEU A 29 0.84 1.89 -12.37
N CYS A 30 -0.48 1.87 -12.41
CA CYS A 30 -1.27 3.09 -12.43
C CYS A 30 -1.39 3.63 -11.00
N SER A 31 -1.43 4.95 -10.86
CA SER A 31 -1.87 5.59 -9.62
C SER A 31 -3.26 5.06 -9.24
N GLU A 32 -3.49 4.90 -7.95
CA GLU A 32 -4.71 4.32 -7.37
C GLU A 32 -4.93 2.83 -7.66
N SER A 33 -3.96 2.12 -8.27
CA SER A 33 -4.05 0.67 -8.41
C SER A 33 -3.98 -0.03 -7.05
N SER A 34 -4.75 -1.11 -6.93
CA SER A 34 -4.80 -1.96 -5.73
C SER A 34 -3.91 -3.17 -5.92
N LEU A 35 -3.04 -3.46 -4.96
CA LEU A 35 -2.18 -4.65 -4.95
C LEU A 35 -2.58 -5.55 -3.78
N CYS A 36 -3.13 -6.72 -4.09
CA CYS A 36 -3.47 -7.69 -3.06
C CYS A 36 -2.23 -8.11 -2.26
N THR A 37 -2.36 -8.20 -0.95
CA THR A 37 -1.29 -8.71 -0.08
C THR A 37 -1.60 -10.12 0.41
N LEU A 38 -0.68 -10.72 1.17
CA LEU A 38 -0.96 -11.96 1.90
C LEU A 38 -1.75 -11.73 3.19
N ALA A 39 -2.06 -10.48 3.56
CA ALA A 39 -2.91 -10.20 4.69
C ALA A 39 -4.38 -10.23 4.25
N ALA A 40 -5.22 -10.89 5.05
CA ALA A 40 -6.65 -10.91 4.80
C ALA A 40 -7.20 -9.46 4.83
N ASP A 41 -8.02 -9.13 3.82
CA ASP A 41 -8.73 -7.85 3.68
C ASP A 41 -7.84 -6.60 3.65
N HIS A 42 -6.59 -6.75 3.20
CA HIS A 42 -5.68 -5.61 3.03
C HIS A 42 -5.00 -5.64 1.68
N ASP A 43 -5.42 -4.72 0.82
CA ASP A 43 -4.73 -4.39 -0.41
C ASP A 43 -3.93 -3.09 -0.23
N LEU A 44 -2.74 -3.05 -0.82
CA LEU A 44 -1.94 -1.83 -0.87
C LEU A 44 -2.42 -0.94 -2.00
N ARG A 45 -2.62 0.33 -1.71
CA ARG A 45 -2.89 1.35 -2.72
C ARG A 45 -1.58 1.89 -3.25
N VAL A 46 -1.41 1.84 -4.56
CA VAL A 46 -0.27 2.43 -5.25
C VAL A 46 -0.55 3.91 -5.44
N GLU A 47 0.26 4.73 -4.83
CA GLU A 47 0.27 6.16 -4.99
C GLU A 47 1.46 6.51 -5.89
N SER A 48 1.17 7.11 -7.04
CA SER A 48 2.16 7.51 -8.05
C SER A 48 1.67 8.81 -8.70
N ARG A 49 2.45 9.77 -9.20
CA ARG A 49 3.89 10.01 -9.31
C ARG A 49 4.05 11.48 -8.91
N CYS A 50 4.89 11.83 -7.95
CA CYS A 50 5.52 13.15 -8.05
C CYS A 50 6.70 12.95 -8.99
N SER A 51 6.60 13.49 -10.21
CA SER A 51 7.73 13.56 -11.13
C SER A 51 8.77 14.47 -10.49
N THR A 52 9.76 13.86 -9.83
CA THR A 52 10.91 14.60 -9.34
C THR A 52 11.93 14.73 -10.48
N PRO A 53 12.82 15.73 -10.45
CA PRO A 53 13.92 15.82 -11.40
C PRO A 53 14.78 14.53 -11.47
N SER A 54 14.75 13.71 -10.40
CA SER A 54 15.45 12.44 -10.28
C SER A 54 14.65 11.20 -10.70
N GLY A 55 13.39 11.35 -11.13
CA GLY A 55 12.52 10.25 -11.56
C GLY A 55 11.18 10.17 -10.83
N ASP A 56 10.35 9.22 -11.25
CA ASP A 56 9.06 8.94 -10.63
C ASP A 56 9.25 8.27 -9.26
N VAL A 57 8.65 8.85 -8.22
CA VAL A 57 8.59 8.23 -6.90
C VAL A 57 7.34 7.36 -6.80
N ILE A 58 7.51 6.12 -6.36
CA ILE A 58 6.42 5.18 -6.11
C ILE A 58 6.23 5.08 -4.59
N SER A 59 5.01 5.32 -4.12
CA SER A 59 4.59 5.00 -2.75
C SER A 59 3.47 3.95 -2.76
N VAL A 60 3.42 3.16 -1.69
CA VAL A 60 2.36 2.18 -1.42
C VAL A 60 1.82 2.45 -0.03
N ASP A 61 0.52 2.75 0.08
CA ASP A 61 -0.12 3.22 1.32
C ASP A 61 0.70 4.32 2.04
N GLY A 62 1.13 5.35 1.31
CA GLY A 62 1.97 6.44 1.83
C GLY A 62 3.43 6.07 2.14
N VAL A 63 3.85 4.81 1.96
CA VAL A 63 5.24 4.37 2.19
C VAL A 63 6.03 4.36 0.89
N VAL A 64 7.10 5.16 0.83
CA VAL A 64 7.95 5.30 -0.36
C VAL A 64 8.83 4.06 -0.58
N VAL A 65 8.91 3.61 -1.83
CA VAL A 65 9.89 2.62 -2.29
C VAL A 65 11.23 3.31 -2.52
N VAL A 66 12.24 2.99 -1.71
CA VAL A 66 13.56 3.67 -1.71
C VAL A 66 14.68 2.86 -2.34
N ALA A 67 14.51 1.55 -2.45
CA ALA A 67 15.50 0.68 -3.08
C ALA A 67 14.84 -0.31 -4.03
N LEU A 68 14.96 -0.07 -5.33
CA LEU A 68 14.34 -0.93 -6.32
C LEU A 68 15.25 -2.14 -6.62
N GLY A 69 14.69 -3.35 -6.61
CA GLY A 69 15.38 -4.54 -7.08
C GLY A 69 16.52 -5.02 -6.19
N LEU A 70 16.36 -4.90 -4.87
CA LEU A 70 17.34 -5.40 -3.88
C LEU A 70 17.64 -6.90 -4.07
N PHE A 71 16.64 -7.67 -4.49
CA PHE A 71 16.80 -9.09 -4.78
C PHE A 71 15.87 -9.54 -5.89
N TYR A 72 16.36 -10.45 -6.74
CA TYR A 72 15.57 -11.12 -7.76
C TYR A 72 15.84 -12.62 -7.78
N ALA A 73 14.75 -13.39 -7.86
CA ALA A 73 14.76 -14.78 -8.27
C ALA A 73 13.66 -15.02 -9.31
N ARG A 74 13.51 -16.27 -9.77
CA ARG A 74 12.51 -16.66 -10.78
C ARG A 74 11.10 -16.14 -10.45
N ASN A 75 10.68 -16.30 -9.18
CA ASN A 75 9.33 -15.94 -8.72
C ASN A 75 9.31 -14.86 -7.63
N ILE A 76 10.47 -14.26 -7.31
CA ILE A 76 10.60 -13.28 -6.22
C ILE A 76 11.24 -12.00 -6.76
N ALA A 77 10.74 -10.87 -6.29
CA ALA A 77 11.37 -9.56 -6.39
C ALA A 77 11.26 -8.89 -5.01
N ALA A 78 12.35 -8.34 -4.51
CA ALA A 78 12.37 -7.58 -3.27
C ALA A 78 12.74 -6.13 -3.53
N HIS A 79 12.01 -5.22 -2.90
CA HIS A 79 12.20 -3.78 -2.96
C HIS A 79 12.27 -3.25 -1.52
N GLY A 80 13.13 -2.27 -1.28
CA GLY A 80 13.26 -1.62 0.02
C GLY A 80 12.25 -0.49 0.15
N LEU A 81 11.58 -0.47 1.29
CA LEU A 81 10.61 0.57 1.68
C LEU A 81 11.23 1.50 2.72
N LYS A 82 10.82 2.78 2.71
CA LYS A 82 11.27 3.77 3.72
C LYS A 82 10.67 3.54 5.11
N GLY A 83 9.64 2.70 5.20
CA GLY A 83 8.89 2.45 6.43
C GLY A 83 8.21 1.09 6.43
N ILE A 84 7.39 0.85 7.44
CA ILE A 84 6.67 -0.40 7.67
C ILE A 84 5.22 -0.21 7.21
N LEU A 85 4.74 -1.12 6.36
CA LEU A 85 3.34 -1.20 5.97
C LEU A 85 2.50 -1.73 7.14
N ASN A 86 1.35 -1.12 7.37
CA ASN A 86 0.48 -1.45 8.49
C ASN A 86 -0.91 -1.81 8.01
N CYS A 87 -1.25 -3.11 8.06
CA CYS A 87 -2.57 -3.62 7.72
C CYS A 87 -3.70 -3.20 8.68
N ARG A 88 -3.50 -2.22 9.58
CA ARG A 88 -4.60 -1.73 10.41
C ARG A 88 -5.67 -1.18 9.47
N SER A 89 -6.69 -2.00 9.31
CA SER A 89 -7.91 -1.80 8.53
C SER A 89 -8.25 -0.32 8.43
N ARG A 90 -8.37 0.16 7.19
CA ARG A 90 -9.12 1.38 6.89
C ARG A 90 -10.58 1.13 7.26
N ARG A 91 -10.88 1.19 8.56
CA ARG A 91 -12.22 1.23 9.15
C ARG A 91 -12.63 2.67 9.47
N ALA A 92 -12.01 3.64 8.81
CA ALA A 92 -12.40 5.04 8.92
C ALA A 92 -12.88 5.53 7.55
N THR A 93 -14.11 6.06 7.57
CA THR A 93 -14.82 6.87 6.56
C THR A 93 -15.52 6.13 5.41
N HIS A 94 -16.50 5.28 5.74
CA HIS A 94 -17.71 5.18 4.92
C HIS A 94 -18.97 5.13 5.79
N ASP A 95 -18.98 5.93 6.87
CA ASP A 95 -20.16 6.16 7.72
C ASP A 95 -20.14 7.65 8.14
N ASP A 96 -20.41 8.58 7.21
CA ASP A 96 -21.01 9.89 7.54
C ASP A 96 -21.50 10.66 6.29
N VAL A 97 -22.41 10.10 5.51
CA VAL A 97 -23.31 10.87 4.63
C VAL A 97 -24.71 10.27 4.71
N THR A 98 -25.29 10.27 5.90
CA THR A 98 -26.75 10.12 6.05
C THR A 98 -27.18 10.85 7.32
N GLY A 99 -27.07 12.18 7.30
CA GLY A 99 -27.45 13.06 8.40
C GLY A 99 -28.27 14.24 7.90
N ALA A 100 -29.57 13.99 7.70
CA ALA A 100 -30.68 14.93 7.81
C ALA A 100 -30.58 16.29 7.09
N ALA A 101 -31.23 16.35 5.92
CA ALA A 101 -31.94 17.54 5.49
C ALA A 101 -33.04 17.88 6.52
N ALA A 102 -32.92 19.01 7.22
CA ALA A 102 -34.04 19.67 7.88
C ALA A 102 -33.69 21.13 8.19
N GLY A 103 -34.53 22.05 7.71
CA GLY A 103 -34.67 23.38 8.26
C GLY A 103 -34.06 24.50 7.42
N ASN A 104 -34.83 25.01 6.44
CA ASN A 104 -34.99 26.45 6.22
C ASN A 104 -36.15 26.70 5.27
N ALA A 105 -37.28 27.17 5.81
CA ALA A 105 -38.31 27.90 5.08
C ALA A 105 -39.07 28.82 6.06
N PHE A 106 -38.84 30.13 5.86
CA PHE A 106 -39.52 31.33 6.37
C PHE A 106 -39.53 31.62 7.88
#